data_AF-A0A3D1LYI0-F1
#
_entry.id   AF-A0A3D1LYI0-F1
#
_cell.length_a   1.000
_cell.length_b   1.000
_cell.length_c   1.000
_cell.angle_alpha   90.00
_cell.angle_beta   90.00
_cell.angle_gamma   90.00
#
_symmetry.space_group_name_H-M   'P 1'
#
loop_
_entity.id
_entity.type
_entity.pdbx_description
1 polymer ?
#
loop_
_entity_poly.entity_id
_entity_poly.type
_entity_poly.pdbx_seq_one_letter_code
_entity_poly.pdbx_strand_id
1 'polypeptide(L)'
;MGVLGPAITTELFGLKKYSSIFGFINMPIALPIIIGPIFSGIIFDRFQTYALAFNLVELILIISLISFIFVRIKPNKIPITNQ
;
A
#
# COMPACT_ATOMS: atom_id res chain seq x y z
N MET A 1 10.50 -0.67 5.46
CA MET A 1 9.40 -1.62 5.21
C MET A 1 9.43 -2.67 6.31
N GLY A 2 8.39 -2.75 7.14
CA GLY A 2 8.34 -3.70 8.27
C GLY A 2 8.08 -5.14 7.83
N VAL A 3 8.26 -6.08 8.76
CA VAL A 3 8.06 -7.54 8.53
C VAL A 3 6.64 -7.92 8.07
N LEU A 4 5.66 -7.04 8.26
CA LEU A 4 4.25 -7.28 7.97
C LEU A 4 3.94 -7.47 6.48
N GLY A 5 4.55 -6.69 5.59
CA GLY A 5 4.27 -6.76 4.14
C GLY A 5 4.61 -8.15 3.55
N PRO A 6 5.84 -8.63 3.75
CA PRO A 6 6.23 -10.00 3.41
C PRO A 6 5.35 -11.06 4.09
N ALA A 7 5.13 -10.97 5.40
CA ALA A 7 4.39 -11.97 6.17
C ALA A 7 2.96 -12.15 5.64
N ILE A 8 2.20 -11.07 5.47
CA ILE A 8 0.82 -11.10 4.97
C ILE A 8 0.78 -11.63 3.53
N THR A 9 1.73 -11.24 2.69
CA THR A 9 1.80 -11.73 1.31
C THR A 9 2.06 -13.23 1.26
N THR A 10 2.96 -13.75 2.11
CA THR A 10 3.22 -15.19 2.21
C THR A 10 2.03 -15.97 2.77
N GLU A 11 1.30 -15.41 3.73
CA GLU A 11 0.12 -16.04 4.32
C GLU A 11 -1.04 -16.12 3.32
N LEU A 12 -1.25 -15.06 2.54
CA LEU A 12 -2.33 -14.99 1.55
C LEU A 12 -2.05 -15.81 0.28
N PHE A 13 -0.83 -15.78 -0.22
CA PHE A 13 -0.50 -16.31 -1.56
C PHE A 13 0.47 -17.50 -1.56
N GLY A 14 1.08 -17.83 -0.41
CA GLY A 14 2.10 -18.87 -0.30
C GLY A 14 3.45 -18.50 -0.93
N LEU A 15 4.41 -19.42 -0.85
CA LEU A 15 5.81 -19.15 -1.25
C LEU A 15 6.11 -19.40 -2.73
N LYS A 16 5.29 -20.21 -3.43
CA LYS A 16 5.61 -20.74 -4.78
C LYS A 16 5.90 -19.67 -5.84
N LYS A 17 5.22 -18.51 -5.77
CA LYS A 17 5.43 -17.37 -6.68
C LYS A 17 5.60 -16.04 -5.92
N TYR A 18 6.10 -16.11 -4.68
CA TYR A 18 6.15 -14.97 -3.75
C TYR A 18 6.81 -13.73 -4.37
N SER A 19 8.03 -13.86 -4.92
CA SER A 19 8.79 -12.70 -5.41
C SER A 19 8.09 -11.96 -6.54
N SER A 20 7.34 -12.67 -7.39
CA SER A 20 6.60 -12.09 -8.51
C SER A 20 5.35 -11.35 -8.02
N ILE A 21 4.60 -11.95 -7.09
CA ILE A 21 3.41 -11.36 -6.47
C ILE A 21 3.79 -10.14 -5.63
N PHE A 22 4.80 -10.29 -4.78
CA PHE A 22 5.28 -9.21 -3.92
C PHE A 22 5.82 -8.03 -4.76
N GLY A 23 6.58 -8.31 -5.83
CA GLY A 23 7.02 -7.27 -6.76
C GLY A 23 5.86 -6.53 -7.41
N PHE A 24 4.83 -7.26 -7.86
CA PHE A 24 3.64 -6.67 -8.47
C PHE A 24 2.85 -5.80 -7.49
N ILE A 25 2.64 -6.26 -6.25
CA ILE A 25 1.92 -5.50 -5.20
C ILE A 25 2.67 -4.20 -4.85
N ASN A 26 4.01 -4.21 -4.86
CA ASN A 26 4.81 -3.04 -4.49
C ASN A 26 5.06 -2.08 -5.67
N MET A 27 4.88 -2.51 -6.92
CA MET A 27 5.16 -1.68 -8.09
C MET A 27 4.44 -0.32 -8.07
N PRO A 28 3.16 -0.21 -7.69
CA PRO A 28 2.45 1.07 -7.62
C PRO A 28 3.02 2.06 -6.58
N ILE A 29 3.79 1.58 -5.59
CA ILE A 29 4.34 2.41 -4.49
C ILE A 29 5.43 3.36 -5.01
N ALA A 30 6.13 3.00 -6.09
CA ALA A 30 7.20 3.83 -6.64
C ALA A 30 6.69 5.19 -7.16
N LEU A 31 5.47 5.22 -7.71
CA LEU A 31 4.91 6.44 -8.30
C LEU A 31 4.70 7.55 -7.25
N PRO A 32 3.99 7.34 -6.13
CA PRO A 32 3.85 8.35 -5.08
C PRO A 32 5.17 8.81 -4.47
N ILE A 33 6.17 7.91 -4.36
CA ILE A 33 7.49 8.27 -3.80
C ILE A 33 8.18 9.34 -4.67
N ILE A 34 8.05 9.22 -5.99
CA ILE A 34 8.66 10.16 -6.93
C ILE A 34 7.78 11.43 -7.06
N ILE A 35 6.48 11.24 -7.24
CA ILE A 35 5.54 12.32 -7.55
C ILE A 35 5.26 13.18 -6.31
N GLY A 36 5.21 12.58 -5.12
CA GLY A 36 4.82 13.24 -3.86
C GLY A 36 5.65 14.49 -3.55
N PRO A 37 6.99 14.41 -3.48
CA PRO A 37 7.84 15.57 -3.22
C PRO A 37 7.66 16.68 -4.27
N ILE A 38 7.66 16.32 -5.55
CA ILE A 38 7.51 17.27 -6.67
C ILE A 38 6.17 18.01 -6.55
N PHE A 39 5.09 17.25 -6.36
CA PHE A 39 3.75 17.80 -6.25
C PHE A 39 3.59 18.68 -5.00
N SER A 40 4.14 18.27 -3.86
CA SER A 40 4.13 19.06 -2.63
C SER A 40 4.95 20.36 -2.75
N GLY A 41 6.07 20.34 -3.49
CA GLY A 41 6.87 21.52 -3.79
C GLY A 41 6.09 22.52 -4.64
N ILE A 42 5.46 22.06 -5.72
CA ILE A 42 4.63 22.92 -6.58
C ILE A 42 3.48 23.57 -5.80
N ILE A 43 2.86 22.84 -4.87
CA ILE A 43 1.82 23.39 -3.99
C ILE A 43 2.39 24.48 -3.10
N PHE A 44 3.54 24.22 -2.47
CA PHE A 44 4.17 25.20 -1.60
C PHE A 44 4.57 26.46 -2.36
N ASP A 45 5.14 26.34 -3.56
CA ASP A 45 5.55 27.48 -4.36
C ASP A 45 4.36 28.40 -4.69
N ARG A 46 3.17 27.82 -4.95
CA ARG A 46 1.96 28.57 -5.33
C ARG A 46 1.19 29.15 -4.15
N PHE A 47 1.04 28.38 -3.08
CA PHE A 47 0.17 28.74 -1.95
C PHE A 47 0.95 29.19 -0.72
N GLN A 48 2.28 29.06 -0.73
CA GLN A 48 3.19 29.35 0.39
C GLN A 48 2.82 28.57 1.67
N THR A 49 2.14 27.43 1.51
CA THR A 49 1.68 26.56 2.60
C THR A 49 1.57 25.12 2.13
N TYR A 50 1.73 24.17 3.05
CA TYR A 50 1.53 22.74 2.81
C TYR A 50 0.12 22.24 3.17
N ALA A 51 -0.75 23.11 3.69
CA ALA A 51 -2.10 22.71 4.12
C ALA A 51 -2.86 21.94 3.03
N LEU A 52 -2.80 22.42 1.78
CA LEU A 52 -3.46 21.74 0.64
C LEU A 52 -2.85 20.37 0.34
N ALA A 53 -1.51 20.23 0.43
CA ALA A 53 -0.84 18.95 0.20
C ALA A 53 -1.21 17.93 1.27
N PHE A 54 -1.26 18.35 2.55
CA PHE A 54 -1.68 17.48 3.65
C PHE A 54 -3.15 17.09 3.56
N ASN A 55 -4.06 18.00 3.21
CA ASN A 55 -5.47 17.69 3.02
C ASN A 55 -5.70 16.65 1.90
N LEU A 56 -4.89 16.69 0.83
CA LEU A 56 -4.95 15.67 -0.22
C LEU A 56 -4.45 14.31 0.25
N VAL A 57 -3.37 14.28 1.05
CA VAL A 57 -2.88 13.04 1.67
C VAL A 57 -3.94 12.47 2.63
N GLU A 58 -4.57 13.32 3.44
CA GLU A 58 -5.65 12.93 4.34
C GLU A 58 -6.82 12.30 3.56
N LEU A 59 -7.26 12.92 2.47
CA LEU A 59 -8.32 12.38 1.62
C LEU A 59 -7.97 10.98 1.06
N ILE A 60 -6.73 10.80 0.61
CA ILE A 60 -6.25 9.50 0.10
C ILE A 60 -6.21 8.44 1.22
N LEU A 61 -5.81 8.82 2.44
CA LEU A 61 -5.82 7.92 3.59
C LEU A 61 -7.25 7.51 3.98
N ILE A 62 -8.21 8.43 3.93
CA ILE A 62 -9.62 8.12 4.17
C ILE A 62 -10.14 7.13 3.12
N ILE A 63 -9.85 7.35 1.83
CA ILE A 63 -10.21 6.42 0.76
C ILE A 63 -9.57 5.05 0.97
N SER A 64 -8.31 5.01 1.43
CA SER A 64 -7.61 3.77 1.77
C SER A 64 -8.32 3.03 2.90
N LEU A 65 -8.70 3.73 3.97
CA LEU A 65 -9.42 3.15 5.09
C LEU A 65 -10.77 2.57 4.66
N ILE A 66 -11.54 3.31 3.86
CA ILE A 66 -12.80 2.83 3.28
C ILE A 66 -12.54 1.57 2.46
N SER A 67 -11.53 1.58 1.59
CA SER A 67 -11.18 0.41 0.77
C SER A 67 -10.90 -0.82 1.64
N PHE A 68 -10.16 -0.67 2.74
CA PHE A 68 -9.90 -1.75 3.69
C PHE A 68 -11.16 -2.30 4.37
N ILE A 69 -12.15 -1.45 4.69
CA ILE A 69 -13.43 -1.88 5.28
C ILE A 69 -14.19 -2.80 4.31
N PHE A 70 -14.09 -2.56 3.00
CA PHE A 70 -14.75 -3.38 1.98
C PHE A 70 -13.98 -4.65 1.61
N VAL A 71 -12.69 -4.75 1.95
CA VAL A 71 -11.88 -5.94 1.66
C VAL A 71 -12.40 -7.13 2.50
N ARG A 72 -12.89 -8.15 1.81
CA ARG A 72 -13.19 -9.46 2.40
C ARG A 72 -12.03 -10.41 2.16
N ILE A 73 -11.32 -10.76 3.22
CA ILE A 73 -10.29 -11.81 3.16
C ILE A 73 -11.01 -13.16 3.23
N LYS A 74 -10.91 -13.95 2.16
CA LYS A 74 -11.31 -15.36 2.23
C LYS A 74 -10.16 -16.13 2.87
N PRO A 75 -10.35 -16.77 4.04
CA PRO A 75 -9.29 -17.55 4.66
C PRO A 75 -8.88 -18.66 3.71
N ASN A 76 -7.60 -18.66 3.33
CA ASN A 76 -7.05 -19.78 2.58
C ASN A 76 -6.91 -20.94 3.56
N LYS A 77 -7.55 -22.08 3.26
CA LYS A 77 -7.42 -23.27 4.09
C LYS A 77 -5.99 -23.76 3.92
N ILE A 78 -5.12 -23.45 4.88
CA ILE A 78 -3.83 -24.11 4.99
C ILE A 78 -4.16 -25.61 5.17
N PRO A 79 -3.79 -26.50 4.24
CA PRO A 79 -3.89 -27.91 4.52
C PRO A 79 -2.90 -28.16 5.66
N ILE A 80 -3.43 -28.43 6.85
CA ILE A 80 -2.70 -29.13 7.90
C ILE A 80 -2.43 -30.55 7.39
N THR A 81 -1.48 -30.68 6.46
CA THR A 81 -0.85 -31.97 6.20
C THR A 81 0.01 -32.23 7.42
N ASN A 82 -0.50 -33.13 8.27
CA ASN A 82 0.28 -33.79 9.30
C ASN A 82 1.50 -34.47 8.65
N GLN A 83 2.63 -34.37 9.36
CA GLN A 83 3.92 -35.05 9.17
C GLN A 83 4.97 -34.31 8.35
#